data_AF-A1SQS0-F1
#
_entry.id   AF-A1SQS0-F1
#
_cell.length_a   1.000
_cell.length_b   1.000
_cell.length_c   1.000
_cell.angle_alpha   90.00
_cell.angle_beta   90.00
_cell.angle_gamma   90.00
#
_symmetry.space_group_name_H-M   'P 1'
#
loop_
_entity.id
_entity.type
_entity.pdbx_description
1 polymer ?
#
loop_
_entity_poly.entity_id
_entity_poly.type
_entity_poly.pdbx_seq_one_letter_code
_entity_poly.pdbx_strand_id
1 'polypeptide(L)'
;MRHLSTRRVAAAFAAVLAAATLPLVAPPAQADAADPCTSEVQPTDPVFGLPTGAACDDTVPPATTLGAATPAVTRGWVASTAVTIAFTGAHTDAGPGGDTDPIDYQCQFFNSAIAPTRWDACTSPVSYDKLEERSATPYTFRVRAVDRPDNAHDITTDPFFAAPADLPDVDQTPAELVFRADATAPSTFGFLRTNYYDQDRQDAPMVTTPKVQIRLQSNEGGPDEVPTYRCRLDDRTVACTDGLTTLRRLAAGMHRFTAASVDPAGNVDPTPFAQQFFVPRNLTTDDATPSSSGDWRRVRSAGAFAGDYLQATAYGATLSLPVRNIRAIRLLAPAGPKLGKVDIRVGQGAWTRVDLASQDAQRLKIYQVRDELSGLLAGPLQIRVASRDRLVRVDAVMAR
;
A
#
# COMPACT_ATOMS: atom_id res chain seq x y z
N MET A 1 -24.09 6.49 54.01
CA MET A 1 -24.52 5.56 52.93
C MET A 1 -23.24 4.97 52.32
N ARG A 2 -22.60 4.00 52.97
CA ARG A 2 -22.65 2.56 52.64
C ARG A 2 -22.80 2.30 51.13
N HIS A 3 -21.70 1.93 50.47
CA HIS A 3 -21.52 0.58 49.91
C HIS A 3 -20.09 0.39 49.39
N LEU A 4 -19.31 -0.41 50.12
CA LEU A 4 -18.12 -1.09 49.63
C LEU A 4 -18.55 -2.10 48.54
N SER A 5 -17.97 -2.03 47.35
CA SER A 5 -18.10 -3.07 46.33
C SER A 5 -16.83 -3.91 46.30
N THR A 6 -16.86 -5.01 47.04
CA THR A 6 -15.91 -6.11 47.01
C THR A 6 -16.01 -6.85 45.67
N ARG A 7 -14.93 -6.88 44.89
CA ARG A 7 -14.76 -7.80 43.76
C ARG A 7 -14.66 -9.23 44.29
N ARG A 8 -15.69 -10.05 44.08
CA ARG A 8 -15.64 -11.50 44.26
C ARG A 8 -14.97 -12.12 43.02
N VAL A 9 -13.82 -12.75 43.22
CA VAL A 9 -13.22 -13.68 42.27
C VAL A 9 -14.02 -14.97 42.35
N ALA A 10 -14.74 -15.31 41.28
CA ALA A 10 -15.39 -16.61 41.16
C ALA A 10 -14.37 -17.58 40.55
N ALA A 11 -13.80 -18.44 41.39
CA ALA A 11 -13.06 -19.62 40.96
C ALA A 11 -14.09 -20.68 40.53
N ALA A 12 -14.19 -20.93 39.24
CA ALA A 12 -14.94 -22.07 38.72
C ALA A 12 -14.05 -23.32 38.79
N PHE A 13 -14.40 -24.24 39.70
CA PHE A 13 -13.87 -25.60 39.74
C PHE A 13 -14.40 -26.35 38.51
N ALA A 14 -13.53 -26.66 37.55
CA ALA A 14 -13.83 -27.63 36.51
C ALA A 14 -13.59 -29.04 37.07
N ALA A 15 -14.66 -29.82 37.22
CA ALA A 15 -14.58 -31.23 37.54
C ALA A 15 -14.04 -31.98 36.31
N VAL A 16 -12.84 -32.55 36.44
CA VAL A 16 -12.24 -33.43 35.44
C VAL A 16 -12.93 -34.79 35.54
N LEU A 17 -13.81 -35.10 34.59
CA LEU A 17 -14.26 -36.47 34.34
C LEU A 17 -13.16 -37.17 33.54
N ALA A 18 -12.44 -38.09 34.17
CA ALA A 18 -11.51 -38.98 33.49
C ALA A 18 -12.31 -40.06 32.75
N ALA A 19 -12.59 -39.84 31.47
CA ALA A 19 -13.03 -40.89 30.55
C ALA A 19 -11.78 -41.64 30.05
N ALA A 20 -11.65 -42.91 30.42
CA ALA A 20 -10.60 -43.78 29.91
C ALA A 20 -10.81 -43.99 28.40
N THR A 21 -9.99 -43.35 27.57
CA THR A 21 -9.91 -43.61 26.13
C THR A 21 -9.07 -44.87 25.90
N LEU A 22 -9.75 -46.00 25.65
CA LEU A 22 -9.14 -47.15 25.00
C LEU A 22 -8.62 -46.70 23.62
N PRO A 23 -7.39 -47.07 23.21
CA PRO A 23 -6.98 -46.86 21.83
C PRO A 23 -7.78 -47.83 20.96
N LEU A 24 -8.73 -47.31 20.19
CA LEU A 24 -9.21 -48.01 19.01
C LEU A 24 -8.03 -48.08 18.03
N VAL A 25 -7.32 -49.21 18.06
CA VAL A 25 -6.47 -49.62 16.95
C VAL A 25 -7.42 -49.79 15.76
N ALA A 26 -7.37 -48.84 14.83
CA ALA A 26 -7.98 -49.02 13.53
C ALA A 26 -7.40 -50.32 12.93
N PRO A 27 -8.22 -51.22 12.36
CA PRO A 27 -7.66 -52.31 11.57
C PRO A 27 -6.75 -51.69 10.49
N PRO A 28 -5.65 -52.35 10.11
CA PRO A 28 -4.92 -51.91 8.93
C PRO A 28 -5.94 -51.79 7.79
N ALA A 29 -5.94 -50.64 7.11
CA ALA A 29 -6.64 -50.52 5.84
C ALA A 29 -6.26 -51.76 5.03
N GLN A 30 -7.25 -52.54 4.64
CA GLN A 30 -7.02 -53.58 3.65
C GLN A 30 -6.36 -52.85 2.48
N ALA A 31 -5.18 -53.30 2.07
CA ALA A 31 -4.69 -52.92 0.76
C ALA A 31 -5.76 -53.43 -0.19
N ASP A 32 -6.64 -52.54 -0.67
CA ASP A 32 -7.49 -52.83 -1.79
C ASP A 32 -6.55 -53.40 -2.85
N ALA A 33 -6.88 -54.59 -3.35
CA ALA A 33 -6.20 -55.09 -4.52
C ALA A 33 -6.31 -53.95 -5.55
N ALA A 34 -5.17 -53.47 -6.06
CA ALA A 34 -5.16 -52.44 -7.10
C ALA A 34 -6.20 -52.85 -8.14
N ASP A 35 -7.13 -51.93 -8.44
CA ASP A 35 -8.09 -52.15 -9.51
C ASP A 35 -7.26 -52.51 -10.74
N PRO A 36 -7.41 -53.71 -11.34
CA PRO A 36 -6.67 -54.04 -12.55
C PRO A 36 -7.15 -53.18 -13.75
N CYS A 37 -8.20 -52.39 -13.54
CA CYS A 37 -8.74 -51.44 -14.47
C CYS A 37 -8.06 -50.09 -14.36
N THR A 38 -7.39 -49.69 -15.43
CA THR A 38 -6.69 -48.40 -15.52
C THR A 38 -6.90 -47.77 -16.91
N SER A 39 -7.91 -48.27 -17.64
CA SER A 39 -8.29 -47.88 -18.99
C SER A 39 -9.53 -48.66 -19.42
N GLU A 40 -10.51 -47.96 -20.00
CA GLU A 40 -11.67 -48.58 -20.64
C GLU A 40 -11.38 -49.16 -22.04
N VAL A 41 -10.16 -48.96 -22.56
CA VAL A 41 -9.78 -49.48 -23.87
C VAL A 41 -9.72 -51.01 -23.84
N GLN A 42 -10.70 -51.64 -24.47
CA GLN A 42 -10.76 -53.10 -24.59
C GLN A 42 -9.47 -53.70 -25.18
N PRO A 43 -8.81 -54.64 -24.47
CA PRO A 43 -7.68 -55.38 -25.03
C PRO A 43 -8.14 -56.18 -26.26
N THR A 44 -7.54 -55.91 -27.40
CA THR A 44 -7.84 -56.62 -28.66
C THR A 44 -6.71 -57.54 -29.08
N ASP A 45 -7.07 -58.66 -29.71
CA ASP A 45 -6.11 -59.57 -30.32
C ASP A 45 -5.35 -58.85 -31.45
N PRO A 46 -4.00 -58.91 -31.49
CA PRO A 46 -3.20 -58.18 -32.46
C PRO A 46 -3.36 -58.68 -33.91
N VAL A 47 -3.99 -59.83 -34.14
CA VAL A 47 -4.16 -60.43 -35.47
C VAL A 47 -5.55 -60.15 -36.04
N PHE A 48 -6.59 -60.21 -35.22
CA PHE A 48 -7.99 -60.10 -35.65
C PHE A 48 -8.72 -58.88 -35.11
N GLY A 49 -8.12 -58.11 -34.18
CA GLY A 49 -8.76 -56.95 -33.55
C GLY A 49 -9.99 -57.30 -32.71
N LEU A 50 -10.13 -58.57 -32.33
CA LEU A 50 -11.28 -59.05 -31.54
C LEU A 50 -11.02 -58.81 -30.05
N PRO A 51 -12.04 -58.47 -29.24
CA PRO A 51 -11.91 -58.34 -27.80
C PRO A 51 -11.39 -59.64 -27.15
N THR A 52 -10.39 -59.53 -26.28
CA THR A 52 -9.70 -60.68 -25.67
C THR A 52 -9.84 -60.77 -24.15
N GLY A 53 -10.48 -59.80 -23.51
CA GLY A 53 -10.68 -59.72 -22.06
C GLY A 53 -12.10 -59.30 -21.68
N ALA A 54 -12.38 -59.25 -20.38
CA ALA A 54 -13.62 -58.66 -19.86
C ALA A 54 -13.54 -57.13 -19.99
N ALA A 55 -14.70 -56.49 -20.22
CA ALA A 55 -14.77 -55.06 -20.13
C ALA A 55 -14.57 -54.55 -18.70
N CYS A 56 -13.99 -53.37 -18.61
CA CYS A 56 -13.36 -52.85 -17.42
C CYS A 56 -13.65 -51.33 -17.39
N ASP A 57 -14.19 -50.86 -16.27
CA ASP A 57 -14.58 -49.47 -15.96
C ASP A 57 -13.50 -48.90 -15.03
N ASP A 58 -12.75 -47.89 -15.48
CA ASP A 58 -11.76 -47.21 -14.63
C ASP A 58 -12.50 -46.23 -13.72
N THR A 59 -12.52 -46.52 -12.43
CA THR A 59 -13.30 -45.73 -11.47
C THR A 59 -12.48 -44.63 -10.79
N VAL A 60 -11.23 -44.42 -11.20
CA VAL A 60 -10.27 -43.53 -10.53
C VAL A 60 -10.04 -42.24 -11.33
N PRO A 61 -10.74 -41.13 -10.97
CA PRO A 61 -10.65 -39.91 -11.76
C PRO A 61 -9.28 -39.24 -11.72
N PRO A 62 -8.86 -38.61 -12.81
CA PRO A 62 -7.66 -37.79 -12.82
C PRO A 62 -7.82 -36.58 -11.91
N ALA A 63 -6.72 -36.10 -11.34
CA ALA A 63 -6.68 -34.90 -10.51
C ALA A 63 -6.20 -33.68 -11.29
N THR A 64 -6.84 -32.53 -11.10
CA THR A 64 -6.49 -31.26 -11.76
C THR A 64 -5.69 -30.36 -10.84
N THR A 65 -4.61 -29.77 -11.37
CA THR A 65 -3.81 -28.77 -10.68
C THR A 65 -3.74 -27.47 -11.51
N LEU A 66 -4.03 -26.33 -10.88
CA LEU A 66 -3.84 -25.03 -11.48
C LEU A 66 -2.35 -24.69 -11.55
N GLY A 67 -1.92 -24.21 -12.72
CA GLY A 67 -0.60 -23.64 -12.96
C GLY A 67 -0.58 -22.12 -12.80
N ALA A 68 0.34 -21.47 -13.49
CA ALA A 68 0.47 -20.02 -13.45
C ALA A 68 -0.62 -19.33 -14.30
N ALA A 69 -1.17 -18.24 -13.76
CA ALA A 69 -1.93 -17.26 -14.52
C ALA A 69 -1.00 -16.14 -15.00
N THR A 70 -1.18 -15.68 -16.25
CA THR A 70 -0.42 -14.59 -16.86
C THR A 70 -1.38 -13.54 -17.44
N PRO A 71 -1.35 -12.29 -16.95
CA PRO A 71 -0.55 -11.78 -15.82
C PRO A 71 -0.89 -12.46 -14.48
N ALA A 72 0.05 -12.39 -13.54
CA ALA A 72 -0.11 -13.03 -12.23
C ALA A 72 -1.29 -12.42 -11.44
N VAL A 73 -2.12 -13.28 -10.85
CA VAL A 73 -3.19 -12.85 -9.95
C VAL A 73 -2.56 -12.41 -8.63
N THR A 74 -2.66 -11.12 -8.32
CA THR A 74 -2.14 -10.52 -7.10
C THR A 74 -3.31 -10.00 -6.26
N ARG A 75 -3.44 -10.51 -5.03
CA ARG A 75 -4.56 -10.15 -4.12
C ARG A 75 -5.96 -10.30 -4.72
N GLY A 76 -6.14 -11.27 -5.63
CA GLY A 76 -7.42 -11.50 -6.33
C GLY A 76 -7.65 -10.61 -7.55
N TRP A 77 -6.62 -9.95 -8.07
CA TRP A 77 -6.71 -9.06 -9.23
C TRP A 77 -5.65 -9.37 -10.29
N VAL A 78 -5.96 -9.15 -11.55
CA VAL A 78 -5.00 -9.16 -12.68
C VAL A 78 -4.86 -7.76 -13.26
N ALA A 79 -3.62 -7.33 -13.50
CA ALA A 79 -3.27 -6.02 -14.07
C ALA A 79 -3.53 -5.91 -15.59
N SER A 80 -4.64 -6.48 -16.08
CA SER A 80 -4.97 -6.55 -17.51
C SER A 80 -6.44 -6.92 -17.73
N THR A 81 -6.96 -6.60 -18.92
CA THR A 81 -8.27 -7.07 -19.41
C THR A 81 -8.19 -8.40 -20.16
N ALA A 82 -7.07 -9.11 -20.03
CA ALA A 82 -6.89 -10.46 -20.53
C ALA A 82 -6.08 -11.30 -19.53
N VAL A 83 -6.35 -12.60 -19.51
CA VAL A 83 -5.59 -13.56 -18.69
C VAL A 83 -5.39 -14.86 -19.47
N THR A 84 -4.24 -15.48 -19.28
CA THR A 84 -3.94 -16.83 -19.75
C THR A 84 -3.67 -17.72 -18.54
N ILE A 85 -4.40 -18.82 -18.43
CA ILE A 85 -4.36 -19.72 -17.26
C ILE A 85 -3.82 -21.07 -17.72
N ALA A 86 -2.69 -21.48 -17.15
CA ALA A 86 -2.17 -22.83 -17.30
C ALA A 86 -2.74 -23.76 -16.23
N PHE A 87 -2.89 -25.03 -16.57
CA PHE A 87 -3.32 -26.11 -15.68
C PHE A 87 -2.81 -27.46 -16.22
N THR A 88 -2.78 -28.47 -15.36
CA THR A 88 -2.33 -29.82 -15.70
C THR A 88 -3.18 -30.85 -14.98
N GLY A 89 -3.48 -31.95 -15.65
CA GLY A 89 -4.07 -33.16 -15.07
C GLY A 89 -3.00 -34.20 -14.77
N ALA A 90 -3.26 -35.05 -13.79
CA ALA A 90 -2.46 -36.23 -13.51
C ALA A 90 -3.37 -37.36 -13.02
N HIS A 91 -3.16 -38.55 -13.57
CA HIS A 91 -3.78 -39.78 -13.09
C HIS A 91 -3.34 -40.06 -11.66
N THR A 92 -4.29 -40.44 -10.80
CA THR A 92 -4.00 -40.62 -9.36
C THR A 92 -3.55 -42.05 -9.02
N ASP A 93 -3.67 -42.95 -9.97
CA ASP A 93 -3.29 -44.37 -9.97
C ASP A 93 -2.08 -44.66 -10.89
N ALA A 94 -1.40 -43.64 -11.42
CA ALA A 94 -0.23 -43.72 -12.31
C ALA A 94 0.97 -44.49 -11.69
N GLY A 95 0.91 -45.82 -11.70
CA GLY A 95 1.95 -46.75 -11.26
C GLY A 95 2.50 -47.61 -12.40
N PRO A 96 3.38 -48.59 -12.12
CA PRO A 96 3.77 -49.59 -13.10
C PRO A 96 2.56 -50.43 -13.53
N GLY A 97 2.05 -50.19 -14.74
CA GLY A 97 0.78 -50.75 -15.20
C GLY A 97 -0.46 -49.99 -14.73
N GLY A 98 -0.29 -48.74 -14.26
CA GLY A 98 -1.36 -47.78 -13.97
C GLY A 98 -1.78 -46.99 -15.21
N ASP A 99 -2.75 -46.10 -15.05
CA ASP A 99 -3.34 -45.35 -16.15
C ASP A 99 -2.30 -44.48 -16.90
N THR A 100 -2.39 -44.49 -18.22
CA THR A 100 -1.59 -43.69 -19.15
C THR A 100 -2.42 -43.00 -20.23
N ASP A 101 -3.74 -43.00 -20.08
CA ASP A 101 -4.68 -42.55 -21.09
C ASP A 101 -4.65 -41.03 -21.28
N PRO A 102 -5.04 -40.52 -22.46
CA PRO A 102 -4.99 -39.10 -22.73
C PRO A 102 -6.00 -38.31 -21.90
N ILE A 103 -5.52 -37.45 -21.00
CA ILE A 103 -6.38 -36.54 -20.23
C ILE A 103 -6.93 -35.40 -21.10
N ASP A 104 -8.25 -35.27 -21.13
CA ASP A 104 -8.98 -34.10 -21.61
C ASP A 104 -9.34 -33.13 -20.48
N TYR A 105 -9.76 -31.92 -20.85
CA TYR A 105 -10.16 -30.90 -19.87
C TYR A 105 -11.50 -30.27 -20.21
N GLN A 106 -12.24 -30.02 -19.15
CA GLN A 106 -13.48 -29.30 -19.17
C GLN A 106 -13.35 -28.05 -18.30
N CYS A 107 -13.73 -26.90 -18.85
CA CYS A 107 -13.62 -25.60 -18.21
C CYS A 107 -14.99 -24.91 -18.06
N GLN A 108 -15.08 -24.06 -17.04
CA GLN A 108 -16.13 -23.06 -16.89
C GLN A 108 -15.49 -21.71 -16.62
N PHE A 109 -16.03 -20.67 -17.24
CA PHE A 109 -15.61 -19.29 -17.00
C PHE A 109 -16.83 -18.38 -16.93
N PHE A 110 -17.00 -17.71 -15.79
CA PHE A 110 -18.19 -16.91 -15.50
C PHE A 110 -17.89 -15.80 -14.50
N ASN A 111 -18.72 -14.75 -14.51
CA ASN A 111 -18.70 -13.65 -13.53
C ASN A 111 -20.08 -13.45 -12.88
N SER A 112 -20.79 -14.55 -12.67
CA SER A 112 -22.09 -14.60 -12.00
C SER A 112 -21.98 -15.22 -10.62
N ALA A 113 -22.91 -14.87 -9.71
CA ALA A 113 -22.96 -15.44 -8.36
C ALA A 113 -23.26 -16.96 -8.34
N ILE A 114 -23.87 -17.46 -9.42
CA ILE A 114 -24.21 -18.87 -9.58
C ILE A 114 -23.35 -19.41 -10.73
N ALA A 115 -22.69 -20.54 -10.49
CA ALA A 115 -21.92 -21.23 -11.50
C ALA A 115 -22.83 -21.80 -12.60
N PRO A 116 -22.42 -21.77 -13.87
CA PRO A 116 -23.13 -22.47 -14.93
C PRO A 116 -23.11 -23.99 -14.67
N THR A 117 -24.11 -24.70 -15.18
CA THR A 117 -24.15 -26.17 -15.11
C THR A 117 -23.40 -26.84 -16.26
N ARG A 118 -23.24 -26.12 -17.39
CA ARG A 118 -22.55 -26.59 -18.59
C ARG A 118 -21.05 -26.47 -18.44
N TRP A 119 -20.33 -27.49 -18.89
CA TRP A 119 -18.88 -27.50 -19.02
C TRP A 119 -18.49 -27.48 -20.51
N ASP A 120 -17.45 -26.71 -20.85
CA ASP A 120 -16.92 -26.59 -22.21
C ASP A 120 -15.57 -27.28 -22.33
N ALA A 121 -15.30 -27.95 -23.45
CA ALA A 121 -13.97 -28.50 -23.72
C ALA A 121 -12.92 -27.38 -23.83
N CYS A 122 -11.76 -27.58 -23.23
CA CYS A 122 -10.68 -26.58 -23.21
C CYS A 122 -9.30 -27.25 -23.26
N THR A 123 -8.28 -26.45 -23.59
CA THR A 123 -6.88 -26.88 -23.61
C THR A 123 -6.03 -26.01 -22.71
N SER A 124 -4.93 -26.55 -22.17
CA SER A 124 -3.97 -25.80 -21.38
C SER A 124 -2.82 -25.28 -22.24
N PRO A 125 -2.44 -24.00 -22.17
CA PRO A 125 -3.13 -22.94 -21.44
C PRO A 125 -4.37 -22.42 -22.18
N VAL A 126 -5.34 -21.89 -21.43
CA VAL A 126 -6.54 -21.23 -21.97
C VAL A 126 -6.44 -19.71 -21.79
N SER A 127 -6.89 -18.93 -22.77
CA SER A 127 -6.86 -17.47 -22.73
C SER A 127 -8.25 -16.87 -22.79
N TYR A 128 -8.49 -15.87 -21.94
CA TYR A 128 -9.70 -15.05 -21.94
C TYR A 128 -9.32 -13.59 -22.19
N ASP A 129 -10.06 -12.91 -23.07
CA ASP A 129 -9.87 -11.50 -23.41
C ASP A 129 -11.12 -10.68 -23.09
N LYS A 130 -11.02 -9.35 -23.26
CA LYS A 130 -12.12 -8.39 -23.09
C LYS A 130 -12.84 -8.53 -21.75
N LEU A 131 -12.06 -8.82 -20.70
CA LEU A 131 -12.56 -8.87 -19.35
C LEU A 131 -13.04 -7.48 -18.92
N GLU A 132 -14.16 -7.43 -18.23
CA GLU A 132 -14.73 -6.20 -17.70
C GLU A 132 -13.84 -5.68 -16.57
N GLU A 133 -13.42 -4.43 -16.73
CA GLU A 133 -12.66 -3.68 -15.73
C GLU A 133 -13.48 -3.54 -14.45
N ARG A 134 -12.90 -3.94 -13.31
CA ARG A 134 -13.46 -3.73 -11.96
C ARG A 134 -14.92 -4.18 -11.85
N SER A 135 -15.24 -5.31 -12.48
CA SER A 135 -16.57 -5.93 -12.43
C SER A 135 -17.07 -6.02 -10.99
N ALA A 136 -18.39 -5.95 -10.75
CA ALA A 136 -18.95 -6.07 -9.40
C ALA A 136 -18.82 -7.51 -8.86
N THR A 137 -18.92 -8.51 -9.73
CA THR A 137 -18.75 -9.94 -9.41
C THR A 137 -17.42 -10.44 -9.99
N PRO A 138 -16.57 -11.15 -9.22
CA PRO A 138 -15.29 -11.61 -9.73
C PRO A 138 -15.50 -12.69 -10.81
N TYR A 139 -14.53 -12.80 -11.71
CA TYR A 139 -14.44 -13.93 -12.60
C TYR A 139 -14.04 -15.17 -11.81
N THR A 140 -14.69 -16.28 -12.12
CA THR A 140 -14.38 -17.60 -11.60
C THR A 140 -14.05 -18.49 -12.78
N PHE A 141 -12.83 -19.01 -12.80
CA PHE A 141 -12.38 -20.06 -13.70
C PHE A 141 -12.39 -21.38 -12.94
N ARG A 142 -13.05 -22.39 -13.49
CA ARG A 142 -13.00 -23.76 -13.00
C ARG A 142 -12.51 -24.67 -14.10
N VAL A 143 -11.67 -25.63 -13.74
CA VAL A 143 -11.21 -26.67 -14.65
C VAL A 143 -11.22 -28.01 -13.96
N ARG A 144 -11.61 -29.04 -14.71
CA ARG A 144 -11.55 -30.45 -14.30
C ARG A 144 -10.95 -31.28 -15.43
N ALA A 145 -10.08 -32.21 -15.05
CA ALA A 145 -9.56 -33.27 -15.90
C ALA A 145 -10.65 -34.33 -16.12
N VAL A 146 -10.65 -34.92 -17.31
CA VAL A 146 -11.56 -35.98 -17.75
C VAL A 146 -10.69 -37.02 -18.43
N ASP A 147 -10.85 -38.29 -18.10
CA ASP A 147 -10.21 -39.31 -18.91
C ASP A 147 -10.94 -39.47 -20.24
N ARG A 148 -10.19 -39.39 -21.36
CA ARG A 148 -10.79 -39.30 -22.70
C ARG A 148 -11.37 -40.62 -23.18
N PRO A 149 -10.66 -41.76 -23.09
CA PRO A 149 -11.20 -43.04 -23.52
C PRO A 149 -12.44 -43.43 -22.73
N ASP A 150 -12.40 -43.21 -21.42
CA ASP A 150 -13.49 -43.48 -20.50
C ASP A 150 -14.76 -42.66 -20.82
N ASN A 151 -14.67 -41.33 -20.82
CA ASN A 151 -15.83 -40.47 -21.09
C ASN A 151 -16.45 -40.66 -22.50
N ALA A 152 -15.81 -41.40 -23.40
CA ALA A 152 -16.32 -41.72 -24.72
C ALA A 152 -17.10 -43.04 -24.79
N HIS A 153 -17.05 -43.89 -23.76
CA HIS A 153 -17.58 -45.25 -23.79
C HIS A 153 -18.54 -45.51 -22.61
N ASP A 154 -19.83 -45.72 -22.90
CA ASP A 154 -20.79 -46.16 -21.88
C ASP A 154 -20.78 -47.68 -21.80
N ILE A 155 -20.00 -48.20 -20.85
CA ILE A 155 -19.83 -49.64 -20.63
C ILE A 155 -21.14 -50.35 -20.21
N THR A 156 -22.17 -49.64 -19.74
CA THR A 156 -23.47 -50.27 -19.45
C THR A 156 -24.26 -50.61 -20.72
N THR A 157 -23.89 -50.00 -21.85
CA THR A 157 -24.51 -50.24 -23.16
C THR A 157 -23.66 -51.10 -24.09
N ASP A 158 -22.52 -51.61 -23.61
CA ASP A 158 -21.64 -52.45 -24.42
C ASP A 158 -22.35 -53.75 -24.87
N PRO A 159 -22.34 -54.09 -26.18
CA PRO A 159 -23.08 -55.22 -26.71
C PRO A 159 -22.51 -56.60 -26.34
N PHE A 160 -21.30 -56.67 -25.78
CA PHE A 160 -20.62 -57.94 -25.46
C PHE A 160 -20.39 -58.11 -23.95
N PHE A 161 -20.11 -57.04 -23.21
CA PHE A 161 -19.66 -57.10 -21.82
C PHE A 161 -20.22 -55.95 -20.97
N ALA A 162 -21.55 -55.76 -20.95
CA ALA A 162 -22.17 -54.71 -20.17
C ALA A 162 -21.87 -54.81 -18.66
N ALA A 163 -21.37 -53.71 -18.08
CA ALA A 163 -21.18 -53.56 -16.63
C ALA A 163 -22.47 -53.06 -15.95
N PRO A 164 -22.64 -53.27 -14.62
CA PRO A 164 -23.84 -52.86 -13.90
C PRO A 164 -23.94 -51.34 -13.64
N ALA A 165 -22.83 -50.61 -13.75
CA ALA A 165 -22.74 -49.16 -13.64
C ALA A 165 -21.58 -48.66 -14.50
N ASP A 166 -21.64 -47.38 -14.84
CA ASP A 166 -20.60 -46.56 -15.48
C ASP A 166 -20.46 -45.34 -14.55
N LEU A 167 -19.33 -45.24 -13.85
CA LEU A 167 -19.07 -44.17 -12.89
C LEU A 167 -18.36 -43.01 -13.58
N PRO A 168 -18.74 -41.75 -13.32
CA PRO A 168 -18.13 -40.63 -14.03
C PRO A 168 -16.63 -40.47 -13.72
N ASP A 169 -15.77 -40.74 -14.71
CA ASP A 169 -14.32 -40.56 -14.60
C ASP A 169 -13.86 -39.12 -14.90
N VAL A 170 -14.35 -38.24 -14.03
CA VAL A 170 -14.08 -36.81 -14.08
C VAL A 170 -13.68 -36.32 -12.71
N ASP A 171 -12.70 -35.41 -12.66
CA ASP A 171 -12.29 -34.76 -11.41
C ASP A 171 -13.50 -34.12 -10.72
N GLN A 172 -13.87 -34.69 -9.57
CA GLN A 172 -15.00 -34.24 -8.74
C GLN A 172 -14.64 -33.01 -7.89
N THR A 173 -13.36 -32.62 -7.87
CA THR A 173 -12.81 -31.47 -7.14
C THR A 173 -12.20 -30.47 -8.12
N PRO A 174 -13.02 -29.81 -8.98
CA PRO A 174 -12.51 -28.90 -9.99
C PRO A 174 -11.63 -27.81 -9.37
N ALA A 175 -10.45 -27.61 -9.94
CA ALA A 175 -9.55 -26.58 -9.50
C ALA A 175 -10.12 -25.20 -9.88
N GLU A 176 -10.13 -24.27 -8.92
CA GLU A 176 -10.81 -22.97 -9.05
C GLU A 176 -9.83 -21.80 -8.88
N LEU A 177 -9.94 -20.82 -9.79
CA LEU A 177 -9.25 -19.53 -9.72
C LEU A 177 -10.28 -18.41 -9.76
N VAL A 178 -10.26 -17.55 -8.72
CA VAL A 178 -11.15 -16.39 -8.62
C VAL A 178 -10.34 -15.11 -8.69
N PHE A 179 -10.72 -14.19 -9.59
CA PHE A 179 -10.03 -12.92 -9.76
C PHE A 179 -10.92 -11.83 -10.38
N ARG A 180 -10.48 -10.58 -10.29
CA ARG A 180 -11.04 -9.43 -11.03
C ARG A 180 -9.99 -8.90 -12.00
N ALA A 181 -10.43 -8.28 -13.09
CA ALA A 181 -9.55 -7.59 -14.02
C ALA A 181 -9.50 -6.09 -13.68
N ASP A 182 -8.31 -5.54 -13.62
CA ASP A 182 -8.07 -4.10 -13.58
C ASP A 182 -6.81 -3.75 -14.35
N ALA A 183 -6.92 -3.16 -15.54
CA ALA A 183 -5.76 -2.69 -16.31
C ALA A 183 -5.53 -1.17 -16.15
N THR A 184 -6.39 -0.48 -15.40
CA THR A 184 -6.35 0.96 -15.27
C THR A 184 -5.54 1.36 -14.06
N ALA A 185 -4.56 2.25 -14.24
CA ALA A 185 -3.81 2.77 -13.12
C ALA A 185 -4.62 3.84 -12.36
N PRO A 186 -4.51 3.87 -11.02
CA PRO A 186 -5.13 4.93 -10.24
C PRO A 186 -4.48 6.29 -10.52
N SER A 187 -5.17 7.35 -10.11
CA SER A 187 -4.68 8.72 -10.09
C SER A 187 -4.61 9.23 -8.65
N THR A 188 -3.45 9.75 -8.26
CA THR A 188 -3.21 10.31 -6.93
C THR A 188 -3.51 11.79 -6.91
N PHE A 189 -4.30 12.20 -5.93
CA PHE A 189 -4.58 13.60 -5.64
C PHE A 189 -4.17 13.91 -4.21
N GLY A 190 -3.85 15.18 -3.96
CA GLY A 190 -3.54 15.60 -2.62
C GLY A 190 -3.41 17.09 -2.48
N PHE A 191 -3.24 17.53 -1.24
CA PHE A 191 -2.93 18.91 -0.93
C PHE A 191 -2.15 19.03 0.38
N LEU A 192 -1.27 20.02 0.40
CA LEU A 192 -0.58 20.44 1.61
C LEU A 192 -1.55 21.14 2.57
N ARG A 193 -1.63 20.67 3.81
CA ARG A 193 -2.34 21.41 4.87
C ARG A 193 -1.39 22.44 5.47
N THR A 194 -1.57 23.69 5.07
CA THR A 194 -0.93 24.85 5.68
C THR A 194 -1.99 25.84 6.17
N ASN A 195 -1.71 26.51 7.28
CA ASN A 195 -2.49 27.63 7.79
C ASN A 195 -1.94 28.99 7.32
N TYR A 196 -0.79 28.98 6.64
CA TYR A 196 -0.17 30.16 6.07
C TYR A 196 -0.34 30.15 4.56
N TYR A 197 -0.91 31.25 4.05
CA TYR A 197 -1.03 31.51 2.63
C TYR A 197 0.18 32.35 2.17
N ASP A 198 1.12 31.71 1.48
CA ASP A 198 2.28 32.37 0.87
C ASP A 198 1.85 32.98 -0.48
N GLN A 199 1.47 34.26 -0.46
CA GLN A 199 1.00 34.97 -1.65
C GLN A 199 2.04 35.03 -2.78
N ASP A 200 3.33 35.00 -2.42
CA ASP A 200 4.41 35.12 -3.39
C ASP A 200 4.71 33.76 -4.08
N ARG A 201 4.47 32.63 -3.39
CA ARG A 201 4.72 31.26 -3.90
C ARG A 201 3.69 30.25 -3.43
N GLN A 202 2.65 30.07 -4.23
CA GLN A 202 1.60 29.08 -3.94
C GLN A 202 1.99 27.65 -4.36
N ASP A 203 2.91 27.53 -5.32
CA ASP A 203 3.49 26.26 -5.81
C ASP A 203 4.47 25.63 -4.81
N ALA A 204 5.19 26.47 -4.07
CA ALA A 204 6.17 26.06 -3.06
C ALA A 204 6.06 26.91 -1.78
N PRO A 205 4.92 26.87 -1.07
CA PRO A 205 4.66 27.76 0.05
C PRO A 205 5.61 27.47 1.22
N MET A 206 5.92 28.52 1.98
CA MET A 206 6.57 28.37 3.27
C MET A 206 5.62 27.71 4.29
N VAL A 207 6.14 26.76 5.07
CA VAL A 207 5.40 26.18 6.20
C VAL A 207 5.78 26.85 7.53
N THR A 208 4.86 26.85 8.49
CA THR A 208 5.02 27.54 9.78
C THR A 208 5.40 26.61 10.93
N THR A 209 5.66 25.33 10.64
CA THR A 209 6.20 24.36 11.61
C THR A 209 7.12 23.36 10.88
N PRO A 210 8.08 22.69 11.55
CA PRO A 210 8.90 21.62 10.98
C PRO A 210 8.13 20.28 10.88
N LYS A 211 6.80 20.35 10.93
CA LYS A 211 5.85 19.28 10.72
C LYS A 211 4.92 19.69 9.58
N VAL A 212 4.71 18.79 8.65
CA VAL A 212 3.81 18.99 7.52
C VAL A 212 2.77 17.90 7.50
N GLN A 213 1.55 18.26 7.16
CA GLN A 213 0.48 17.30 6.90
C GLN A 213 0.04 17.42 5.46
N ILE A 214 0.00 16.29 4.77
CA ILE A 214 -0.44 16.19 3.38
C ILE A 214 -1.64 15.25 3.39
N ARG A 215 -2.76 15.72 2.83
CA ARG A 215 -3.89 14.83 2.58
C ARG A 215 -3.70 14.21 1.20
N LEU A 216 -3.73 12.89 1.15
CA LEU A 216 -3.66 12.07 -0.06
C LEU A 216 -5.01 11.40 -0.29
N GLN A 217 -5.36 11.23 -1.54
CA GLN A 217 -6.56 10.55 -2.01
C GLN A 217 -6.26 9.87 -3.36
N SER A 218 -6.97 8.81 -3.64
CA SER A 218 -6.99 8.12 -4.93
C SER A 218 -8.39 8.25 -5.54
N ASN A 219 -8.49 8.26 -6.87
CA ASN A 219 -9.78 8.07 -7.56
C ASN A 219 -10.30 6.63 -7.45
N GLU A 220 -9.43 5.70 -7.07
CA GLU A 220 -9.74 4.29 -6.85
C GLU A 220 -9.85 3.99 -5.35
N GLY A 221 -10.80 3.14 -4.99
CA GLY A 221 -11.17 2.90 -3.61
C GLY A 221 -12.47 2.09 -3.47
N GLY A 222 -12.52 1.22 -2.47
CA GLY A 222 -13.70 0.45 -2.10
C GLY A 222 -13.41 -0.53 -0.96
N PRO A 223 -14.43 -1.27 -0.45
CA PRO A 223 -14.22 -2.28 0.58
C PRO A 223 -13.18 -3.35 0.17
N ASP A 224 -13.20 -3.71 -1.12
CA ASP A 224 -12.36 -4.77 -1.70
C ASP A 224 -11.21 -4.20 -2.55
N GLU A 225 -11.09 -2.87 -2.62
CA GLU A 225 -10.14 -2.17 -3.49
C GLU A 225 -9.45 -1.06 -2.71
N VAL A 226 -8.58 -1.45 -1.78
CA VAL A 226 -7.83 -0.51 -0.94
C VAL A 226 -6.48 -0.22 -1.60
N PRO A 227 -6.27 0.99 -2.16
CA PRO A 227 -4.98 1.34 -2.75
C PRO A 227 -3.91 1.48 -1.66
N THR A 228 -2.69 1.13 -2.02
CA THR A 228 -1.48 1.47 -1.26
C THR A 228 -0.79 2.67 -1.89
N TYR A 229 0.21 3.25 -1.22
CA TYR A 229 0.92 4.42 -1.74
C TYR A 229 2.44 4.23 -1.70
N ARG A 230 3.11 4.72 -2.75
CA ARG A 230 4.56 4.88 -2.83
C ARG A 230 4.89 6.35 -2.68
N CYS A 231 5.40 6.73 -1.51
CA CYS A 231 5.75 8.12 -1.23
C CYS A 231 7.24 8.35 -1.09
N ARG A 232 7.69 9.53 -1.53
CA ARG A 232 9.06 10.00 -1.37
C ARG A 232 9.09 11.42 -0.84
N LEU A 233 10.09 11.71 -0.01
CA LEU A 233 10.48 13.05 0.41
C LEU A 233 11.94 13.25 0.00
N ASP A 234 12.19 14.21 -0.88
CA ASP A 234 13.52 14.49 -1.46
C ASP A 234 14.17 13.21 -1.99
N ASP A 235 13.42 12.49 -2.84
CA ASP A 235 13.80 11.23 -3.47
C ASP A 235 14.02 10.04 -2.53
N ARG A 236 13.78 10.20 -1.21
CA ARG A 236 13.85 9.10 -0.23
C ARG A 236 12.47 8.56 0.10
N THR A 237 12.32 7.24 0.13
CA THR A 237 11.06 6.59 0.51
C THR A 237 10.65 6.98 1.93
N VAL A 238 9.38 7.35 2.08
CA VAL A 238 8.75 7.66 3.37
C VAL A 238 7.42 6.94 3.50
N ALA A 239 7.04 6.61 4.74
CA ALA A 239 5.73 6.04 5.01
C ALA A 239 4.63 7.07 4.75
N CYS A 240 3.56 6.62 4.11
CA CYS A 240 2.36 7.41 3.87
C CYS A 240 1.15 6.48 3.82
N THR A 241 -0.02 7.07 3.99
CA THR A 241 -1.30 6.37 3.99
C THR A 241 -2.31 7.16 3.19
N ASP A 242 -3.38 6.50 2.79
CA ASP A 242 -4.58 7.21 2.36
C ASP A 242 -5.04 8.20 3.44
N GLY A 243 -5.61 9.32 3.03
CA GLY A 243 -5.98 10.39 3.93
C GLY A 243 -4.76 11.16 4.44
N LEU A 244 -4.57 11.25 5.76
CA LEU A 244 -3.65 12.25 6.34
C LEU A 244 -2.24 11.69 6.62
N THR A 245 -1.30 11.96 5.72
CA THR A 245 0.12 11.70 5.94
C THR A 245 0.78 12.83 6.74
N THR A 246 1.55 12.49 7.77
CA THR A 246 2.24 13.48 8.63
C THR A 246 3.75 13.30 8.55
N LEU A 247 4.44 14.29 7.97
CA LEU A 247 5.89 14.39 7.95
C LEU A 247 6.36 15.20 9.16
N ARG A 248 7.44 14.77 9.82
CA ARG A 248 7.94 15.38 11.06
C ARG A 248 9.45 15.55 10.99
N ARG A 249 9.97 16.45 11.83
CA ARG A 249 11.42 16.70 11.96
C ARG A 249 12.06 17.07 10.62
N LEU A 250 11.34 17.88 9.84
CA LEU A 250 11.81 18.36 8.55
C LEU A 250 12.99 19.32 8.76
N ALA A 251 14.02 19.15 7.94
CA ALA A 251 15.16 20.06 7.94
C ALA A 251 14.76 21.41 7.33
N ALA A 252 15.59 22.43 7.52
CA ALA A 252 15.38 23.71 6.85
C ALA A 252 15.72 23.61 5.36
N GLY A 253 14.95 24.30 4.51
CA GLY A 253 15.18 24.37 3.08
C GLY A 253 13.97 23.97 2.24
N MET A 254 14.20 23.84 0.94
CA MET A 254 13.18 23.40 -0.02
C MET A 254 13.05 21.88 0.04
N HIS A 255 11.82 21.40 0.12
CA HIS A 255 11.49 19.98 0.08
C HIS A 255 10.56 19.67 -1.07
N ARG A 256 10.67 18.45 -1.60
CA ARG A 256 9.74 17.90 -2.60
C ARG A 256 9.17 16.58 -2.08
N PHE A 257 7.86 16.56 -1.88
CA PHE A 257 7.12 15.34 -1.58
C PHE A 257 6.44 14.83 -2.85
N THR A 258 6.51 13.52 -3.09
CA THR A 258 5.75 12.85 -4.16
C THR A 258 5.00 11.64 -3.63
N ALA A 259 3.81 11.37 -4.14
CA ALA A 259 3.02 10.19 -3.82
C ALA A 259 2.36 9.61 -5.08
N ALA A 260 2.45 8.30 -5.24
CA ALA A 260 1.75 7.54 -6.27
C ALA A 260 0.93 6.43 -5.60
N SER A 261 -0.38 6.38 -5.84
CA SER A 261 -1.23 5.27 -5.47
C SER A 261 -0.90 4.04 -6.30
N VAL A 262 -1.13 2.88 -5.70
CA VAL A 262 -0.96 1.57 -6.31
C VAL A 262 -2.20 0.76 -5.95
N ASP A 263 -2.95 0.32 -6.95
CA ASP A 263 -4.16 -0.46 -6.76
C ASP A 263 -3.83 -1.91 -6.29
N PRO A 264 -4.84 -2.74 -5.99
CA PRO A 264 -4.61 -4.15 -5.64
C PRO A 264 -4.02 -5.01 -6.77
N ALA A 265 -4.34 -4.69 -8.03
CA ALA A 265 -3.84 -5.37 -9.23
C ALA A 265 -2.34 -5.12 -9.47
N GLY A 266 -1.80 -4.06 -8.88
CA GLY A 266 -0.42 -3.63 -8.99
C GLY A 266 -0.19 -2.50 -9.99
N ASN A 267 -1.24 -1.91 -10.57
CA ASN A 267 -1.11 -0.73 -11.41
C ASN A 267 -0.70 0.47 -10.54
N VAL A 268 0.24 1.26 -11.05
CA VAL A 268 0.85 2.38 -10.33
C VAL A 268 0.48 3.67 -11.04
N ASP A 269 0.07 4.68 -10.28
CA ASP A 269 -0.22 6.00 -10.83
C ASP A 269 0.96 6.54 -11.68
N PRO A 270 0.75 6.76 -12.99
CA PRO A 270 1.78 7.25 -13.90
C PRO A 270 2.08 8.75 -13.71
N THR A 271 1.22 9.47 -12.98
CA THR A 271 1.29 10.91 -12.72
C THR A 271 1.31 11.22 -11.21
N PRO A 272 2.39 10.86 -10.49
CA PRO A 272 2.44 11.02 -9.04
C PRO A 272 2.12 12.45 -8.60
N PHE A 273 1.27 12.58 -7.58
CA PHE A 273 1.07 13.85 -6.89
C PHE A 273 2.41 14.39 -6.41
N ALA A 274 2.69 15.67 -6.69
CA ALA A 274 3.92 16.33 -6.29
C ALA A 274 3.62 17.66 -5.58
N GLN A 275 4.23 17.85 -4.40
CA GLN A 275 4.12 19.08 -3.63
C GLN A 275 5.51 19.55 -3.22
N GLN A 276 5.83 20.80 -3.56
CA GLN A 276 6.99 21.50 -3.01
C GLN A 276 6.58 22.35 -1.81
N PHE A 277 7.47 22.52 -0.84
CA PHE A 277 7.27 23.44 0.27
C PHE A 277 8.62 23.84 0.87
N PHE A 278 8.67 25.03 1.45
CA PHE A 278 9.88 25.54 2.11
C PHE A 278 9.73 25.47 3.63
N VAL A 279 10.70 24.86 4.31
CA VAL A 279 10.76 24.79 5.77
C VAL A 279 11.74 25.85 6.27
N PRO A 280 11.29 26.86 7.03
CA PRO A 280 12.16 27.84 7.68
C PRO A 280 13.25 27.21 8.56
N ARG A 281 14.35 27.95 8.72
CA ARG A 281 15.40 27.59 9.67
C ARG A 281 15.05 28.10 11.05
N ASN A 282 14.97 27.19 12.02
CA ASN A 282 14.85 27.55 13.43
C ASN A 282 16.10 28.31 13.88
N LEU A 283 15.93 29.46 14.54
CA LEU A 283 17.06 30.20 15.11
C LEU A 283 17.44 29.58 16.45
N THR A 284 18.75 29.45 16.69
CA THR A 284 19.30 28.88 17.91
C THR A 284 20.38 29.78 18.49
N THR A 285 20.76 29.57 19.75
CA THR A 285 21.85 30.32 20.39
C THR A 285 23.18 30.13 19.67
N ASP A 286 23.35 29.05 18.93
CA ASP A 286 24.54 28.77 18.13
C ASP A 286 24.67 29.71 16.92
N ASP A 287 23.58 30.42 16.56
CA ASP A 287 23.59 31.47 15.55
C ASP A 287 24.15 32.79 16.08
N ALA A 288 24.33 32.94 17.40
CA ALA A 288 24.89 34.15 17.97
C ALA A 288 26.34 34.34 17.52
N THR A 289 26.66 35.57 17.11
CA THR A 289 28.06 35.94 16.85
C THR A 289 28.90 35.80 18.11
N PRO A 290 30.24 35.65 18.00
CA PRO A 290 31.11 35.55 19.18
C PRO A 290 30.93 36.70 20.19
N SER A 291 30.66 37.91 19.69
CA SER A 291 30.39 39.10 20.52
C SER A 291 29.02 39.10 21.20
N SER A 292 28.15 38.14 20.88
CA SER A 292 26.76 38.08 21.36
C SER A 292 26.35 36.70 21.90
N SER A 293 27.31 35.81 22.16
CA SER A 293 27.07 34.43 22.60
C SER A 293 26.29 34.32 23.93
N GLY A 294 26.35 35.35 24.78
CA GLY A 294 25.60 35.44 26.03
C GLY A 294 24.33 36.29 25.97
N ASP A 295 24.08 37.00 24.86
CA ASP A 295 22.99 37.98 24.78
C ASP A 295 21.63 37.34 24.46
N TRP A 296 21.65 36.19 23.78
CA TRP A 296 20.45 35.50 23.32
C TRP A 296 20.11 34.33 24.23
N ARG A 297 18.87 34.34 24.74
CA ARG A 297 18.33 33.25 25.55
C ARG A 297 17.24 32.52 24.79
N ARG A 298 17.31 31.18 24.81
CA ARG A 298 16.24 30.31 24.30
C ARG A 298 15.06 30.23 25.27
N VAL A 299 13.84 30.29 24.74
CA VAL A 299 12.59 30.18 25.51
C VAL A 299 11.63 29.22 24.83
N ARG A 300 11.15 28.22 25.56
CA ARG A 300 10.14 27.28 25.05
C ARG A 300 8.78 27.95 24.91
N SER A 301 8.12 27.70 23.80
CA SER A 301 6.78 28.19 23.50
C SER A 301 6.12 27.29 22.47
N ALA A 302 5.02 26.64 22.82
CA ALA A 302 4.31 25.73 21.91
C ALA A 302 3.74 26.42 20.65
N GLY A 303 3.65 27.76 20.66
CA GLY A 303 3.22 28.56 19.51
C GLY A 303 4.36 29.03 18.60
N ALA A 304 5.60 28.68 18.91
CA ALA A 304 6.77 29.01 18.09
C ALA A 304 7.02 27.92 17.03
N PHE A 305 7.73 28.26 15.95
CA PHE A 305 7.96 27.43 14.77
C PHE A 305 8.43 26.02 15.15
N ALA A 306 9.53 25.91 15.91
CA ALA A 306 10.04 24.62 16.40
C ALA A 306 9.76 24.38 17.90
N GLY A 307 8.80 25.10 18.49
CA GLY A 307 8.48 25.00 19.92
C GLY A 307 9.37 25.83 20.84
N ASP A 308 10.24 26.67 20.29
CA ASP A 308 11.03 27.67 21.03
C ASP A 308 11.32 28.90 20.16
N TYR A 309 11.69 30.00 20.81
CA TYR A 309 12.21 31.20 20.18
C TYR A 309 13.42 31.72 20.97
N LEU A 310 14.20 32.62 20.37
CA LEU A 310 15.27 33.35 21.03
C LEU A 310 14.77 34.72 21.51
N GLN A 311 15.27 35.16 22.66
CA GLN A 311 15.00 36.50 23.19
C GLN A 311 16.28 37.21 23.63
N ALA A 312 16.32 38.53 23.47
CA ALA A 312 17.41 39.39 23.89
C ALA A 312 16.92 40.79 24.24
N THR A 313 17.68 41.51 25.07
CA THR A 313 17.46 42.95 25.37
C THR A 313 18.69 43.80 25.07
N ALA A 314 19.87 43.18 24.95
CA ALA A 314 21.12 43.87 24.68
C ALA A 314 21.10 44.49 23.27
N TYR A 315 21.25 45.81 23.21
CA TYR A 315 21.34 46.53 21.95
C TYR A 315 22.56 46.06 21.16
N GLY A 316 22.39 45.76 19.87
CA GLY A 316 23.48 45.27 19.04
C GLY A 316 23.73 43.76 19.11
N ALA A 317 23.04 43.03 20.00
CA ALA A 317 23.10 41.57 20.01
C ALA A 317 22.75 41.01 18.63
N THR A 318 23.64 40.20 18.06
CA THR A 318 23.57 39.79 16.64
C THR A 318 23.60 38.28 16.47
N LEU A 319 22.62 37.76 15.71
CA LEU A 319 22.63 36.43 15.12
C LEU A 319 23.18 36.53 13.69
N SER A 320 23.92 35.52 13.24
CA SER A 320 24.53 35.47 11.92
C SER A 320 24.52 34.04 11.38
N LEU A 321 23.81 33.82 10.28
CA LEU A 321 23.73 32.52 9.61
C LEU A 321 24.12 32.63 8.12
N PRO A 322 24.80 31.63 7.56
CA PRO A 322 25.17 31.66 6.14
C PRO A 322 23.95 31.45 5.25
N VAL A 323 23.79 32.28 4.22
CA VAL A 323 22.79 32.11 3.16
C VAL A 323 23.44 32.21 1.79
N ARG A 324 22.88 31.52 0.80
CA ARG A 324 23.38 31.50 -0.58
C ARG A 324 22.21 31.53 -1.54
N ASN A 325 22.35 32.29 -2.63
CA ASN A 325 21.39 32.35 -3.73
C ASN A 325 19.95 32.65 -3.28
N ILE A 326 19.77 33.52 -2.28
CA ILE A 326 18.46 33.87 -1.78
C ILE A 326 17.91 35.12 -2.47
N ARG A 327 16.60 35.16 -2.68
CA ARG A 327 15.86 36.33 -3.16
C ARG A 327 14.95 36.87 -2.08
N ALA A 328 14.26 36.00 -1.33
CA ALA A 328 13.26 36.39 -0.36
C ALA A 328 13.70 36.11 1.08
N ILE A 329 13.21 36.96 1.99
CA ILE A 329 13.42 36.82 3.43
C ILE A 329 12.09 37.02 4.14
N ARG A 330 11.73 36.05 4.98
CA ARG A 330 10.67 36.18 5.98
C ARG A 330 11.24 35.93 7.37
N LEU A 331 10.97 36.86 8.28
CA LEU A 331 11.23 36.65 9.70
C LEU A 331 9.96 36.11 10.36
N LEU A 332 10.08 34.97 11.03
CA LEU A 332 9.06 34.46 11.93
C LEU A 332 9.43 34.95 13.33
N ALA A 333 8.51 35.69 13.96
CA ALA A 333 8.69 36.24 15.29
C ALA A 333 7.33 36.54 15.94
N PRO A 334 7.19 36.51 17.27
CA PRO A 334 5.99 37.03 17.91
C PRO A 334 5.85 38.54 17.71
N ALA A 335 4.61 39.02 17.72
CA ALA A 335 4.26 40.43 17.74
C ALA A 335 3.63 40.79 19.10
N GLY A 336 3.93 41.96 19.65
CA GLY A 336 3.30 42.39 20.91
C GLY A 336 3.76 43.75 21.42
N PRO A 337 3.01 44.38 22.33
CA PRO A 337 3.14 45.82 22.61
C PRO A 337 4.46 46.19 23.34
N LYS A 338 5.06 45.20 24.02
CA LYS A 338 6.31 45.33 24.77
C LYS A 338 7.55 44.92 23.96
N LEU A 339 7.39 44.50 22.70
CA LEU A 339 8.51 44.05 21.89
C LEU A 339 9.24 45.24 21.23
N GLY A 340 10.53 45.03 20.99
CA GLY A 340 11.41 45.98 20.32
C GLY A 340 11.49 45.79 18.81
N LYS A 341 12.59 46.26 18.23
CA LYS A 341 12.88 46.23 16.80
C LYS A 341 14.14 45.43 16.53
N VAL A 342 14.20 44.81 15.36
CA VAL A 342 15.40 44.17 14.83
C VAL A 342 15.79 44.77 13.48
N ASP A 343 17.07 44.81 13.20
CA ASP A 343 17.60 45.10 11.87
C ASP A 343 18.06 43.80 11.23
N ILE A 344 17.73 43.60 9.96
CA ILE A 344 18.14 42.44 9.18
C ILE A 344 18.91 42.90 7.95
N ARG A 345 20.05 42.26 7.65
CA ARG A 345 20.78 42.47 6.40
C ARG A 345 21.40 41.17 5.91
N VAL A 346 21.86 41.16 4.67
CA VAL A 346 22.65 40.06 4.11
C VAL A 346 23.96 40.63 3.57
N GLY A 347 25.09 40.05 3.97
CA GLY A 347 26.41 40.51 3.55
C GLY A 347 26.65 41.98 3.89
N GLN A 348 27.06 42.77 2.89
CA GLN A 348 27.27 44.21 3.00
C GLN A 348 26.04 45.03 2.59
N GLY A 349 24.87 44.39 2.45
CA GLY A 349 23.63 45.07 2.11
C GLY A 349 23.14 46.04 3.18
N ALA A 350 22.17 46.87 2.79
CA ALA A 350 21.49 47.79 3.69
C ALA A 350 20.73 47.04 4.79
N TRP A 351 20.64 47.68 5.96
CA TRP A 351 19.84 47.18 7.07
C TRP A 351 18.35 47.48 6.84
N THR A 352 17.52 46.45 6.84
CA THR A 352 16.06 46.56 6.86
C THR A 352 15.57 46.43 8.29
N ARG A 353 14.86 47.44 8.78
CA ARG A 353 14.30 47.43 10.14
C ARG A 353 12.93 46.75 10.17
N VAL A 354 12.75 45.84 11.13
CA VAL A 354 11.48 45.16 11.42
C VAL A 354 11.01 45.57 12.82
N ASP A 355 9.80 46.12 12.91
CA ASP A 355 9.17 46.47 14.18
C ASP A 355 8.31 45.32 14.69
N LEU A 356 8.68 44.76 15.85
CA LEU A 356 7.93 43.68 16.48
C LEU A 356 6.83 44.21 17.41
N ALA A 357 6.84 45.52 17.68
CA ALA A 357 5.81 46.16 18.48
C ALA A 357 4.46 46.13 17.76
N SER A 358 3.43 45.61 18.42
CA SER A 358 2.05 45.64 17.91
C SER A 358 1.05 45.60 19.05
N GLN A 359 -0.07 46.30 18.90
CA GLN A 359 -1.21 46.19 19.82
C GLN A 359 -1.96 44.87 19.62
N ASP A 360 -1.92 44.31 18.41
CA ASP A 360 -2.43 42.98 18.10
C ASP A 360 -1.35 41.93 18.39
N ALA A 361 -1.42 41.33 19.58
CA ALA A 361 -0.42 40.39 20.04
C ALA A 361 -0.59 39.03 19.36
N GLN A 362 0.43 38.63 18.59
CA GLN A 362 0.44 37.35 17.87
C GLN A 362 1.60 36.50 18.36
N ARG A 363 1.34 35.20 18.61
CA ARG A 363 2.39 34.26 19.05
C ARG A 363 3.43 33.98 17.96
N LEU A 364 3.00 34.01 16.71
CA LEU A 364 3.83 33.84 15.53
C LEU A 364 3.29 34.76 14.42
N LYS A 365 4.04 35.79 14.09
CA LYS A 365 3.78 36.68 12.97
C LYS A 365 4.89 36.52 11.93
N ILE A 366 4.51 36.59 10.67
CA ILE A 366 5.43 36.50 9.54
C ILE A 366 5.66 37.92 9.03
N TYR A 367 6.91 38.37 9.12
CA TYR A 367 7.34 39.68 8.66
C TYR A 367 8.03 39.52 7.32
N GLN A 368 7.50 40.20 6.30
CA GLN A 368 8.09 40.28 4.97
C GLN A 368 9.22 41.30 4.98
N VAL A 369 10.46 40.81 4.88
CA VAL A 369 11.67 41.63 4.94
C VAL A 369 12.19 41.92 3.54
N ARG A 370 12.03 40.94 2.63
CA ARG A 370 12.44 41.01 1.22
C ARG A 370 11.54 40.12 0.37
N ASP A 371 11.13 40.61 -0.79
CA ASP A 371 10.31 39.89 -1.78
C ASP A 371 11.13 38.98 -2.70
N GLU A 372 10.46 38.15 -3.50
CA GLU A 372 11.11 37.26 -4.46
C GLU A 372 11.63 37.92 -5.73
N LEU A 373 11.03 39.05 -6.12
CA LEU A 373 11.36 39.78 -7.34
C LEU A 373 12.72 40.48 -7.23
N SER A 374 13.23 40.58 -6.00
CA SER A 374 14.56 41.07 -5.68
C SER A 374 15.71 40.25 -6.31
N GLY A 375 16.85 40.92 -6.50
CA GLY A 375 18.09 40.29 -6.95
C GLY A 375 18.65 39.26 -5.95
N LEU A 376 19.44 38.30 -6.47
CA LEU A 376 20.10 37.27 -5.66
C LEU A 376 21.08 37.87 -4.66
N LEU A 377 21.05 37.36 -3.43
CA LEU A 377 22.00 37.68 -2.39
C LEU A 377 22.67 36.42 -1.84
N ALA A 378 23.92 36.58 -1.43
CA ALA A 378 24.69 35.58 -0.72
C ALA A 378 25.55 36.26 0.35
N GLY A 379 25.88 35.51 1.41
CA GLY A 379 26.68 36.00 2.52
C GLY A 379 26.03 35.71 3.88
N PRO A 380 26.56 36.26 4.97
CA PRO A 380 25.92 36.13 6.28
C PRO A 380 24.62 36.94 6.32
N LEU A 381 23.50 36.27 6.59
CA LEU A 381 22.26 36.91 7.01
C LEU A 381 22.39 37.24 8.50
N GLN A 382 22.34 38.52 8.82
CA GLN A 382 22.49 39.03 10.18
C GLN A 382 21.17 39.58 10.69
N ILE A 383 20.80 39.20 11.91
CA ILE A 383 19.64 39.72 12.64
C ILE A 383 20.17 40.37 13.91
N ARG A 384 19.97 41.68 14.06
CA ARG A 384 20.53 42.48 15.14
C ARG A 384 19.45 43.18 15.94
N VAL A 385 19.55 43.17 17.27
CA VAL A 385 18.68 43.97 18.15
C VAL A 385 18.91 45.45 17.90
N ALA A 386 17.86 46.17 17.51
CA ALA A 386 17.90 47.59 17.14
C ALA A 386 17.23 48.52 18.15
N SER A 387 16.63 47.98 19.21
CA SER A 387 16.04 48.76 20.31
C SER A 387 16.91 48.71 21.56
N ARG A 388 16.94 49.82 22.32
CA ARG A 388 17.50 49.86 23.68
C ARG A 388 16.38 49.58 24.68
N ASP A 389 16.68 48.78 25.71
CA ASP A 389 15.79 48.48 26.84
C ASP A 389 14.41 47.92 26.48
N ARG A 390 14.26 47.33 25.29
CA ARG A 390 13.05 46.61 24.89
C ARG A 390 13.38 45.17 24.54
N LEU A 391 12.52 44.26 24.96
CA LEU A 391 12.65 42.84 24.70
C LEU A 391 12.45 42.57 23.20
N VAL A 392 13.40 41.91 22.57
CA VAL A 392 13.26 41.35 21.23
C VAL A 392 13.06 39.85 21.33
N ARG A 393 12.21 39.31 20.46
CA ARG A 393 12.00 37.87 20.31
C ARG A 393 12.01 37.51 18.84
N VAL A 394 12.80 36.51 18.45
CA VAL A 394 12.91 36.00 17.08
C VAL A 394 12.86 34.48 17.10
N ASP A 395 12.19 33.88 16.14
CA ASP A 395 11.84 32.46 16.18
C ASP A 395 12.57 31.69 15.07
N ALA A 396 12.17 31.92 13.82
CA ALA A 396 12.75 31.26 12.65
C ALA A 396 12.93 32.26 11.51
N VAL A 397 13.72 31.86 10.51
CA VAL A 397 13.92 32.65 9.30
C VAL A 397 13.74 31.78 8.07
N MET A 398 12.94 32.26 7.12
CA MET A 398 12.95 31.76 5.77
C MET A 398 13.86 32.65 4.94
N ALA A 399 14.80 32.01 4.25
CA ALA A 399 15.71 32.64 3.31
C ALA A 399 15.83 31.71 2.11
N ARG A 400 15.17 32.06 1.00
CA ARG A 400 15.09 31.25 -0.21
C ARG A 400 15.42 32.05 -1.45
#